data_AF-A0A7W0Q8C9-F1
#
_entry.id   AF-A0A7W0Q8C9-F1
#
_cell.length_a   1.000
_cell.length_b   1.000
_cell.length_c   1.000
_cell.angle_alpha   90.00
_cell.angle_beta   90.00
_cell.angle_gamma   90.00
#
_symmetry.space_group_name_H-M   'P 1'
#
loop_
_entity.id
_entity.type
_entity.pdbx_description
1 polymer ?
#
loop_
_entity_poly.entity_id
_entity_poly.type
_entity_poly.pdbx_seq_one_letter_code
_entity_poly.pdbx_strand_id
1 'polypeptide(L)'
;MAIDYVLAMGCEPQKVLGIERLMSLHRTRILARSALAHMREDGEARPPTDIEIQLTIRKPDMDSARGVTLQDLLNESRPLDEVAEHCATCPAGLPREFACHRRIRYPIPEHVEAWLMRRLPTELGCTAGALLVRGLGEFRWDGEPSRKLRASGTTYFESRAPYGVRWHSDDGAIEISSDQLFQMMFMVGHLAPTHCLMLALFTGVIPHDISLHDLKDKEGRARALDAALVPTEVDADTEQLAAFLRTLAVAARLESSVLIDG
;
A
#
# COMPACT_ATOMS: atom_id res chain seq x y z
N MET A 1 14.03 -2.23 2.46
CA MET A 1 12.81 -2.78 3.09
C MET A 1 11.62 -2.03 2.53
N ALA A 2 10.43 -2.65 2.54
CA ALA A 2 9.21 -2.04 2.04
C ALA A 2 8.01 -2.68 2.72
N ILE A 3 6.87 -2.00 2.70
CA ILE A 3 5.56 -2.60 2.96
C ILE A 3 5.10 -3.22 1.65
N ASP A 4 4.98 -4.54 1.62
CA ASP A 4 4.45 -5.27 0.48
C ASP A 4 2.94 -5.43 0.68
N TYR A 5 2.12 -5.18 -0.35
CA TYR A 5 0.68 -5.41 -0.27
C TYR A 5 0.12 -6.00 -1.56
N VAL A 6 -0.96 -6.77 -1.42
CA VAL A 6 -1.63 -7.41 -2.55
C VAL A 6 -3.15 -7.39 -2.42
N LEU A 7 -3.83 -7.06 -3.51
CA LEU A 7 -5.27 -7.20 -3.61
C LEU A 7 -5.64 -8.68 -3.86
N ALA A 8 -6.29 -9.33 -2.90
CA ALA A 8 -6.64 -10.75 -2.94
C ALA A 8 -7.89 -11.02 -3.80
N MET A 9 -7.72 -10.88 -5.11
CA MET A 9 -8.77 -11.07 -6.12
C MET A 9 -9.24 -12.51 -6.28
N GLY A 10 -8.46 -13.50 -5.84
CA GLY A 10 -8.75 -14.91 -6.10
C GLY A 10 -8.74 -15.25 -7.60
N CYS A 11 -7.99 -14.50 -8.41
CA CYS A 11 -7.85 -14.75 -9.84
C CYS A 11 -6.95 -15.96 -10.12
N GLU A 12 -6.96 -16.46 -11.37
CA GLU A 12 -6.21 -17.67 -11.76
C GLU A 12 -4.73 -17.61 -11.37
N PRO A 13 -3.98 -16.51 -11.58
CA PRO A 13 -2.60 -16.41 -11.11
C PRO A 13 -2.44 -16.62 -9.60
N GLN A 14 -3.36 -16.10 -8.79
CA GLN A 14 -3.33 -16.25 -7.33
C GLN A 14 -3.69 -17.67 -6.89
N LYS A 15 -4.54 -18.37 -7.64
CA LYS A 15 -4.90 -19.77 -7.37
C LYS A 15 -3.77 -20.74 -7.73
N VAL A 16 -3.18 -20.57 -8.92
CA VAL A 16 -2.12 -21.46 -9.43
C VAL A 16 -0.83 -21.30 -8.66
N LEU A 17 -0.39 -20.06 -8.43
CA LEU A 17 0.88 -19.81 -7.77
C LEU A 17 0.74 -19.78 -6.24
N GLY A 18 -0.43 -19.41 -5.71
CA GLY A 18 -0.57 -18.97 -4.33
C GLY A 18 -0.05 -17.54 -4.14
N ILE A 19 -0.62 -16.81 -3.18
CA ILE A 19 -0.32 -15.38 -3.00
C ILE A 19 1.14 -15.12 -2.62
N GLU A 20 1.66 -15.83 -1.61
CA GLU A 20 3.03 -15.64 -1.14
C GLU A 20 4.07 -15.90 -2.24
N ARG A 21 3.89 -16.99 -3.00
CA ARG A 21 4.77 -17.33 -4.11
C ARG A 21 4.65 -16.30 -5.23
N LEU A 22 3.44 -15.85 -5.59
CA LEU A 22 3.23 -14.80 -6.58
C LEU A 22 3.96 -13.52 -6.18
N MET A 23 3.82 -13.07 -4.93
CA MET A 23 4.52 -11.89 -4.40
C MET A 23 6.04 -12.07 -4.45
N SER A 24 6.55 -13.23 -4.04
CA SER A 24 7.98 -13.56 -4.10
C SER A 24 8.53 -13.50 -5.53
N LEU A 25 7.87 -14.18 -6.47
CA LEU A 25 8.24 -14.18 -7.89
C LEU A 25 8.18 -12.78 -8.50
N HIS A 26 7.14 -12.01 -8.15
CA HIS A 26 6.97 -10.66 -8.68
C HIS A 26 8.03 -9.70 -8.12
N ARG A 27 8.41 -9.82 -6.84
CA ARG A 27 9.56 -9.09 -6.27
C ARG A 27 10.85 -9.41 -7.01
N THR A 28 11.13 -10.69 -7.24
CA THR A 28 12.31 -11.14 -7.99
C THR A 28 12.33 -10.55 -9.41
N ARG A 29 11.19 -10.56 -10.12
CA ARG A 29 11.05 -9.97 -11.45
C ARG A 29 11.31 -8.47 -11.47
N ILE A 30 10.71 -7.72 -10.53
CA ILE A 30 10.89 -6.27 -10.41
C ILE A 30 12.38 -5.98 -10.18
N LEU A 31 13.00 -6.66 -9.22
CA LEU A 31 14.42 -6.48 -8.90
C LEU A 31 15.32 -6.73 -10.11
N ALA A 32 15.15 -7.87 -10.80
CA ALA A 32 15.95 -8.22 -11.95
C ALA A 32 15.81 -7.19 -13.09
N ARG A 33 14.57 -6.77 -13.39
CA ARG A 33 14.29 -5.80 -14.46
C ARG A 33 14.81 -4.40 -14.11
N SER A 34 14.62 -3.94 -12.88
CA SER A 34 15.13 -2.63 -12.43
C SER A 34 16.66 -2.59 -12.40
N ALA A 35 17.31 -3.64 -11.89
CA ALA A 35 18.76 -3.74 -11.90
C ALA A 35 19.31 -3.76 -13.33
N LEU A 36 18.72 -4.57 -14.23
CA LEU A 36 19.13 -4.61 -15.63
C LEU A 36 18.97 -3.24 -16.29
N ALA A 37 17.81 -2.57 -16.12
CA ALA A 37 17.55 -1.27 -16.71
C ALA A 37 18.59 -0.22 -16.24
N HIS A 38 18.85 -0.14 -14.94
CA HIS A 38 19.84 0.77 -14.38
C HIS A 38 21.25 0.50 -14.92
N MET A 39 21.67 -0.76 -15.00
CA MET A 39 22.99 -1.10 -15.55
C MET A 39 23.11 -0.75 -17.04
N ARG A 40 22.02 -0.88 -17.82
CA ARG A 40 22.00 -0.44 -19.22
C ARG A 40 22.16 1.07 -19.35
N GLU A 41 21.54 1.85 -18.47
CA GLU A 41 21.71 3.31 -18.42
C GLU A 41 23.18 3.69 -18.14
N ASP A 42 23.88 2.91 -17.32
CA ASP A 42 25.31 3.08 -17.02
C ASP A 42 26.25 2.55 -18.12
N GLY A 43 25.72 2.07 -19.24
CA GLY A 43 26.51 1.59 -20.39
C GLY A 43 26.93 0.12 -20.31
N GLU A 44 26.39 -0.66 -19.38
CA GLU A 44 26.63 -2.10 -19.34
C GLU A 44 26.08 -2.79 -20.59
N ALA A 45 26.94 -3.44 -21.36
CA ALA A 45 26.59 -4.10 -22.63
C ALA A 45 26.47 -5.62 -22.50
N ARG A 46 27.04 -6.23 -21.45
CA ARG A 46 27.04 -7.69 -21.26
C ARG A 46 25.62 -8.29 -21.24
N PRO A 47 25.41 -9.54 -21.68
CA PRO A 47 24.12 -10.21 -21.54
C PRO A 47 23.80 -10.50 -20.05
N PRO A 48 22.51 -10.65 -19.66
CA PRO A 48 22.13 -10.93 -18.28
C PRO A 48 22.77 -12.17 -17.64
N THR A 49 23.26 -13.12 -18.46
CA THR A 49 23.99 -14.31 -18.02
C THR A 49 25.37 -14.00 -17.44
N ASP A 50 25.97 -12.87 -17.85
CA ASP A 50 27.35 -12.52 -17.52
C ASP A 50 27.42 -11.38 -16.49
N ILE A 51 26.25 -10.98 -15.97
CA ILE A 51 26.09 -9.92 -14.97
C ILE A 51 25.78 -10.58 -13.63
N GLU A 52 26.80 -10.68 -12.79
CA GLU A 52 26.68 -11.14 -11.41
C GLU A 52 26.25 -9.98 -10.49
N ILE A 53 25.32 -10.28 -9.58
CA ILE A 53 24.88 -9.38 -8.53
C ILE A 53 24.88 -10.12 -7.18
N GLN A 54 25.13 -9.36 -6.11
CA GLN A 54 25.00 -9.85 -4.74
C GLN A 54 23.61 -9.52 -4.21
N LEU A 55 22.83 -10.56 -3.93
CA LEU A 55 21.55 -10.42 -3.25
C LEU A 55 21.75 -10.55 -1.75
N THR A 56 21.61 -9.43 -1.04
CA THR A 56 21.58 -9.41 0.43
C THR A 56 20.13 -9.47 0.90
N ILE A 57 19.76 -10.59 1.52
CA ILE A 57 18.49 -10.73 2.23
C ILE A 57 18.76 -10.40 3.69
N ARG A 58 18.20 -9.29 4.16
CA ARG A 58 18.23 -8.94 5.58
C ARG A 58 17.09 -9.61 6.30
N LYS A 59 17.40 -10.49 7.27
CA LYS A 59 16.43 -11.06 8.21
C LYS A 59 16.71 -10.51 9.61
N PRO A 60 15.72 -10.50 10.52
CA PRO A 60 15.92 -9.99 11.88
C PRO A 60 17.12 -10.61 12.61
N ASP A 61 17.39 -11.90 12.38
CA ASP A 61 18.42 -12.64 13.12
C ASP A 61 19.76 -12.74 12.38
N MET A 62 19.77 -12.64 11.04
CA MET A 62 20.99 -12.80 10.24
C MET A 62 20.80 -12.32 8.79
N ASP A 63 21.74 -11.52 8.31
CA ASP A 63 21.86 -11.20 6.89
C ASP A 63 22.44 -12.41 6.13
N SER A 64 21.82 -12.78 5.01
CA SER A 64 22.36 -13.78 4.09
C SER A 64 22.63 -13.13 2.74
N ALA A 65 23.85 -13.28 2.22
CA ALA A 65 24.21 -12.85 0.88
C ALA A 65 24.36 -14.08 -0.05
N ARG A 66 23.86 -13.97 -1.27
CA ARG A 66 24.14 -14.95 -2.35
C ARG A 66 24.53 -14.23 -3.64
N GLY A 67 25.55 -14.73 -4.30
CA GLY A 67 25.87 -14.35 -5.68
C GLY A 67 24.93 -15.05 -6.65
N VAL A 68 24.35 -14.29 -7.58
CA VAL A 68 23.49 -14.80 -8.66
C VAL A 68 23.70 -13.97 -9.92
N THR A 69 23.38 -14.54 -11.08
CA THR A 69 23.29 -13.75 -12.30
C THR A 69 21.92 -13.07 -12.41
N LEU A 70 21.83 -11.98 -13.20
CA LEU A 70 20.53 -11.41 -13.53
C LEU A 70 19.64 -12.41 -14.29
N GLN A 71 20.24 -13.29 -15.10
CA GLN A 71 19.50 -14.34 -15.79
C GLN A 71 18.87 -15.35 -14.82
N ASP A 72 19.55 -15.71 -13.72
CA ASP A 72 19.00 -16.61 -12.70
C ASP A 72 17.72 -16.05 -12.09
N LEU A 73 17.68 -14.74 -11.82
CA LEU A 73 16.49 -14.08 -11.28
C LEU A 73 15.35 -13.98 -12.30
N LEU A 74 15.68 -13.69 -13.56
CA LEU A 74 14.70 -13.70 -14.64
C LEU A 74 14.08 -15.10 -14.79
N ASN A 75 14.91 -16.14 -14.78
CA ASN A 75 14.50 -17.54 -14.83
C ASN A 75 13.66 -17.95 -13.61
N GLU A 76 14.05 -17.52 -12.40
CA GLU A 76 13.31 -17.77 -11.18
C GLU A 76 11.89 -17.20 -11.27
N SER A 77 11.74 -16.03 -11.89
CA SER A 77 10.44 -15.37 -12.07
C SER A 77 9.61 -15.87 -13.28
N ARG A 78 10.13 -16.80 -14.08
CA ARG A 78 9.48 -17.31 -15.30
C ARG A 78 8.08 -17.90 -15.08
N PRO A 79 7.74 -18.57 -13.95
CA PRO A 79 6.38 -19.08 -13.75
C PRO A 79 5.28 -18.01 -13.80
N LEU A 80 5.60 -16.73 -13.64
CA LEU A 80 4.64 -15.65 -13.84
C LEU A 80 4.24 -15.50 -15.32
N ASP A 81 5.11 -15.84 -16.29
CA ASP A 81 4.80 -15.73 -17.71
C ASP A 81 3.70 -16.72 -18.12
N GLU A 82 3.64 -17.87 -17.45
CA GLU A 82 2.65 -18.93 -17.69
C GLU A 82 1.22 -18.50 -17.31
N VAL A 83 1.07 -17.49 -16.46
CA VAL A 83 -0.23 -17.02 -15.95
C VAL A 83 -0.49 -15.54 -16.24
N ALA A 84 0.43 -14.85 -16.92
CA ALA A 84 0.38 -13.42 -17.16
C ALA A 84 -0.86 -12.99 -17.96
N GLU A 85 -1.25 -13.77 -18.97
CA GLU A 85 -2.39 -13.48 -19.84
C GLU A 85 -3.72 -13.34 -19.09
N HIS A 86 -3.87 -14.05 -17.97
CA HIS A 86 -5.07 -13.94 -17.13
C HIS A 86 -5.22 -12.56 -16.48
N CYS A 87 -4.15 -11.76 -16.38
CA CYS A 87 -4.25 -10.40 -15.87
C CYS A 87 -4.97 -9.44 -16.83
N ALA A 88 -5.04 -9.76 -18.13
CA ALA A 88 -5.68 -8.90 -19.13
C ALA A 88 -7.20 -8.72 -18.91
N THR A 89 -7.84 -9.66 -18.21
CA THR A 89 -9.27 -9.64 -17.89
C THR A 89 -9.55 -9.35 -16.41
N CYS A 90 -8.55 -8.84 -15.68
CA CYS A 90 -8.68 -8.59 -14.25
C CYS A 90 -9.84 -7.63 -13.94
N PRO A 91 -10.82 -8.02 -13.09
CA PRO A 91 -11.97 -7.17 -12.79
C PRO A 91 -11.62 -5.90 -11.99
N ALA A 92 -10.41 -5.86 -11.42
CA ALA A 92 -9.85 -4.65 -10.82
C ALA A 92 -9.38 -3.62 -11.85
N GLY A 93 -9.34 -3.94 -13.16
CA GLY A 93 -8.97 -3.01 -14.22
C GLY A 93 -7.55 -2.45 -14.08
N LEU A 94 -6.63 -3.24 -13.52
CA LEU A 94 -5.28 -2.78 -13.21
C LEU A 94 -4.44 -2.69 -14.51
N PRO A 95 -3.59 -1.66 -14.65
CA PRO A 95 -3.01 -1.28 -15.93
C PRO A 95 -1.91 -2.22 -16.46
N ARG A 96 -1.43 -3.16 -15.64
CA ARG A 96 -0.30 -4.05 -15.97
C ARG A 96 -0.49 -5.42 -15.30
N GLU A 97 0.19 -6.42 -15.86
CA GLU A 97 0.30 -7.75 -15.25
C GLU A 97 0.78 -7.66 -13.81
N PHE A 98 0.16 -8.44 -12.93
CA PHE A 98 0.50 -8.53 -11.51
C PHE A 98 0.48 -7.19 -10.74
N ALA A 99 -0.12 -6.13 -11.30
CA ALA A 99 -0.23 -4.82 -10.65
C ALA A 99 -1.12 -4.81 -9.39
N CYS A 100 -1.73 -5.96 -9.06
CA CYS A 100 -2.41 -6.22 -7.79
C CYS A 100 -1.42 -6.31 -6.61
N HIS A 101 -0.15 -6.61 -6.87
CA HIS A 101 0.95 -6.60 -5.89
C HIS A 101 1.80 -5.34 -6.08
N ARG A 102 1.99 -4.58 -4.99
CA ARG A 102 2.73 -3.32 -4.97
C ARG A 102 3.49 -3.16 -3.66
N ARG A 103 4.38 -2.16 -3.62
CA ARG A 103 5.30 -1.92 -2.52
C ARG A 103 5.32 -0.44 -2.15
N ILE A 104 5.45 -0.15 -0.86
CA ILE A 104 5.76 1.18 -0.34
C ILE A 104 7.15 1.12 0.27
N ARG A 105 8.10 1.85 -0.29
CA ARG A 105 9.51 1.83 0.11
C ARG A 105 9.71 2.54 1.45
N TYR A 106 10.64 2.02 2.23
CA TYR A 106 11.17 2.71 3.40
C TYR A 106 12.50 3.42 3.09
N PRO A 107 12.80 4.52 3.81
CA PRO A 107 11.89 5.21 4.74
C PRO A 107 10.73 5.91 4.01
N ILE A 108 9.59 6.07 4.68
CA ILE A 108 8.50 6.92 4.19
C ILE A 108 9.00 8.37 4.26
N PRO A 109 9.03 9.09 3.13
CA PRO A 109 9.51 10.46 3.13
C PRO A 109 8.59 11.39 3.90
N GLU A 110 9.18 12.41 4.52
CA GLU A 110 8.45 13.37 5.35
C GLU A 110 7.32 14.08 4.58
N HIS A 111 7.57 14.45 3.31
CA HIS A 111 6.56 15.13 2.48
C HIS A 111 5.39 14.21 2.11
N VAL A 112 5.64 12.91 1.98
CA VAL A 112 4.62 11.89 1.67
C VAL A 112 3.71 11.64 2.87
N GLU A 113 4.28 11.58 4.07
CA GLU A 113 3.52 11.52 5.31
C GLU A 113 2.66 12.78 5.51
N ALA A 114 3.24 13.97 5.30
CA ALA A 114 2.50 15.22 5.36
C ALA A 114 1.37 15.27 4.31
N TRP A 115 1.61 14.76 3.09
CA TRP A 115 0.59 14.63 2.05
C TRP A 115 -0.56 13.74 2.51
N LEU A 116 -0.26 12.58 3.10
CA LEU A 116 -1.29 11.67 3.57
C LEU A 116 -2.15 12.31 4.66
N MET A 117 -1.55 13.02 5.61
CA MET A 117 -2.27 13.69 6.69
C MET A 117 -3.20 14.81 6.19
N ARG A 118 -2.85 15.52 5.12
CA ARG A 118 -3.72 16.54 4.50
C ARG A 118 -4.98 15.96 3.87
N ARG A 119 -5.08 14.64 3.71
CA ARG A 119 -6.28 13.97 3.19
C ARG A 119 -7.33 13.65 4.24
N LEU A 120 -7.01 13.82 5.52
CA LEU A 120 -7.98 13.69 6.62
C LEU A 120 -9.07 14.78 6.51
N PRO A 121 -10.26 14.57 7.10
CA PRO A 121 -11.32 15.56 7.05
C PRO A 121 -10.89 16.90 7.67
N THR A 122 -11.29 18.00 7.05
CA THR A 122 -10.99 19.35 7.57
C THR A 122 -11.81 19.69 8.81
N GLU A 123 -12.93 19.01 9.03
CA GLU A 123 -13.84 19.20 10.15
C GLU A 123 -14.45 17.88 10.65
N LEU A 124 -14.79 17.81 11.94
CA LEU A 124 -15.39 16.60 12.53
C LEU A 124 -16.90 16.48 12.31
N GLY A 125 -17.56 17.54 11.85
CA GLY A 125 -19.01 17.56 11.60
C GLY A 125 -19.47 16.72 10.41
N CYS A 126 -18.54 16.16 9.62
CA CYS A 126 -18.84 15.29 8.49
C CYS A 126 -18.91 13.81 8.87
N THR A 127 -19.44 12.98 7.98
CA THR A 127 -19.55 11.52 8.18
C THR A 127 -18.20 10.86 8.45
N ALA A 128 -17.15 11.23 7.69
CA ALA A 128 -15.80 10.74 7.90
C ALA A 128 -15.26 11.09 9.29
N GLY A 129 -15.40 12.34 9.71
CA GLY A 129 -14.94 12.82 11.02
C GLY A 129 -15.62 12.08 12.18
N ALA A 130 -16.95 11.97 12.15
CA ALA A 130 -17.71 11.25 13.17
C ALA A 130 -17.31 9.77 13.28
N LEU A 131 -17.17 9.08 12.14
CA LEU A 131 -16.77 7.67 12.11
C LEU A 131 -15.30 7.46 12.50
N LEU A 132 -14.41 8.40 12.17
CA LEU A 132 -13.00 8.34 12.52
C LEU A 132 -12.80 8.47 14.03
N VAL A 133 -13.43 9.46 14.66
CA VAL A 133 -13.35 9.65 16.13
C VAL A 133 -13.90 8.43 16.87
N ARG A 134 -15.04 7.90 16.40
CA ARG A 134 -15.61 6.68 16.96
C ARG A 134 -14.67 5.48 16.82
N GLY A 135 -14.10 5.29 15.63
CA GLY A 135 -13.17 4.19 15.35
C GLY A 135 -11.93 4.21 16.25
N LEU A 136 -11.34 5.39 16.47
CA LEU A 136 -10.18 5.53 17.38
C LEU A 136 -10.50 5.04 18.79
N GLY A 137 -11.68 5.38 19.31
CA GLY A 137 -12.13 4.96 20.65
C GLY A 137 -12.43 3.47 20.73
N GLU A 138 -13.13 2.92 19.73
CA GLU A 138 -13.56 1.50 19.73
C GLU A 138 -12.38 0.54 19.48
N PHE A 139 -11.48 0.87 18.55
CA PHE A 139 -10.40 -0.03 18.12
C PHE A 139 -9.06 0.25 18.81
N ARG A 140 -8.99 1.28 19.66
CA ARG A 140 -7.78 1.68 20.40
C ARG A 140 -6.56 1.90 19.48
N TRP A 141 -6.78 2.61 18.38
CA TRP A 141 -5.69 3.03 17.50
C TRP A 141 -4.95 4.22 18.14
N ASP A 142 -3.96 3.92 18.98
CA ASP A 142 -3.16 4.87 19.77
C ASP A 142 -1.80 5.23 19.15
N GLY A 143 -1.47 4.61 18.01
CA GLY A 143 -0.24 4.80 17.25
C GLY A 143 0.99 4.13 17.87
N GLU A 144 0.86 3.35 18.95
CA GLU A 144 2.00 2.73 19.64
C GLU A 144 2.89 1.90 18.68
N PRO A 145 2.35 1.03 17.80
CA PRO A 145 3.17 0.23 16.89
C PRO A 145 4.01 1.08 15.94
N SER A 146 3.40 2.10 15.31
CA SER A 146 4.09 3.02 14.39
C SER A 146 5.17 3.83 15.10
N ARG A 147 4.90 4.26 16.34
CA ARG A 147 5.85 5.00 17.18
C ARG A 147 7.10 4.16 17.49
N LYS A 148 6.95 2.86 17.73
CA LYS A 148 8.09 1.93 17.91
C LYS A 148 8.96 1.84 16.65
N LEU A 149 8.33 1.79 15.46
CA LEU A 149 9.07 1.83 14.19
C LEU A 149 9.81 3.15 14.03
N ARG A 150 9.15 4.28 14.30
CA ARG A 150 9.75 5.63 14.24
C ARG A 150 10.93 5.80 15.21
N ALA A 151 10.89 5.15 16.37
CA ALA A 151 12.01 5.14 17.32
C ALA A 151 13.29 4.46 16.79
N SER A 152 13.18 3.70 15.68
CA SER A 152 14.33 3.02 15.02
C SER A 152 15.10 3.95 14.06
N GLY A 153 15.15 5.24 14.36
CA GLY A 153 15.78 6.27 13.53
C GLY A 153 15.09 6.46 12.18
N THR A 154 15.87 6.71 11.14
CA THR A 154 15.35 6.96 9.77
C THR A 154 15.15 5.69 8.95
N THR A 155 14.99 4.53 9.60
CA THR A 155 14.84 3.24 8.92
C THR A 155 13.47 3.12 8.25
N TYR A 156 12.41 3.60 8.92
CA TYR A 156 11.02 3.44 8.49
C TYR A 156 10.36 4.77 8.12
N PHE A 157 10.70 5.86 8.80
CA PHE A 157 10.18 7.21 8.56
C PHE A 157 11.33 8.19 8.51
N GLU A 158 11.32 9.15 7.58
CA GLU A 158 12.29 10.24 7.60
C GLU A 158 11.99 11.25 8.72
N SER A 159 10.71 11.48 8.97
CA SER A 159 10.21 12.38 10.02
C SER A 159 10.48 11.82 11.42
N ARG A 160 11.04 12.66 12.27
CA ARG A 160 11.41 12.29 13.65
C ARG A 160 10.24 12.33 14.64
N ALA A 161 9.20 13.06 14.30
CA ALA A 161 7.97 13.19 15.07
C ALA A 161 6.78 12.97 14.13
N PRO A 162 5.66 12.43 14.63
CA PRO A 162 4.47 12.26 13.82
C PRO A 162 3.86 13.63 13.48
N TYR A 163 3.23 13.69 12.32
CA TYR A 163 2.36 14.80 11.94
C TYR A 163 1.02 14.67 12.67
N GLY A 164 0.40 15.80 13.01
CA GLY A 164 -0.89 15.83 13.70
C GLY A 164 -1.91 16.69 12.95
N VAL A 165 -3.16 16.23 12.89
CA VAL A 165 -4.31 17.07 12.56
C VAL A 165 -5.16 17.22 13.81
N ARG A 166 -5.44 18.47 14.18
CA ARG A 166 -6.19 18.83 15.39
C ARG A 166 -7.48 19.54 15.01
N TRP A 167 -8.58 19.10 15.60
CA TRP A 167 -9.89 19.73 15.49
C TRP A 167 -10.32 20.24 16.86
N HIS A 168 -11.02 21.37 16.86
CA HIS A 168 -11.65 21.92 18.06
C HIS A 168 -13.13 21.56 18.04
N SER A 169 -13.62 21.04 19.16
CA SER A 169 -15.04 20.75 19.41
C SER A 169 -15.45 21.30 20.78
N ASP A 170 -16.75 21.34 21.05
CA ASP A 170 -17.27 21.80 22.35
C ASP A 170 -16.78 20.91 23.52
N ASP A 171 -16.53 19.62 23.26
CA ASP A 171 -16.01 18.65 24.24
C ASP A 171 -14.47 18.67 24.38
N GLY A 172 -13.80 19.58 23.67
CA GLY A 172 -12.34 19.74 23.70
C GLY A 172 -11.68 19.56 22.34
N ALA A 173 -10.34 19.53 22.35
CA ALA A 173 -9.54 19.31 21.15
C ALA A 173 -9.32 17.81 20.92
N ILE A 174 -9.63 17.35 19.71
CA ILE A 174 -9.31 16.01 19.24
C ILE A 174 -8.12 16.11 18.30
N GLU A 175 -7.13 15.26 18.48
CA GLU A 175 -5.95 15.21 17.62
C GLU A 175 -5.71 13.78 17.13
N ILE A 176 -5.38 13.66 15.85
CA ILE A 176 -4.98 12.40 15.22
C ILE A 176 -3.57 12.58 14.69
N SER A 177 -2.70 11.66 15.08
CA SER A 177 -1.33 11.60 14.60
C SER A 177 -1.20 10.68 13.38
N SER A 178 -0.16 10.92 12.58
CA SER A 178 0.22 10.04 11.49
C SER A 178 0.59 8.64 11.99
N ASP A 179 1.15 8.51 13.20
CA ASP A 179 1.41 7.20 13.82
C ASP A 179 0.12 6.37 13.94
N GLN A 180 -1.00 6.99 14.34
CA GLN A 180 -2.31 6.33 14.38
C GLN A 180 -2.80 5.98 12.97
N LEU A 181 -2.60 6.87 11.99
CA LEU A 181 -2.97 6.60 10.60
C LEU A 181 -2.20 5.42 9.99
N PHE A 182 -0.89 5.35 10.19
CA PHE A 182 -0.08 4.22 9.76
C PHE A 182 -0.45 2.93 10.50
N GLN A 183 -0.85 3.01 11.79
CA GLN A 183 -1.34 1.84 12.52
C GLN A 183 -2.61 1.30 11.85
N MET A 184 -3.58 2.17 11.57
CA MET A 184 -4.83 1.81 10.89
C MET A 184 -4.61 1.18 9.51
N MET A 185 -3.57 1.59 8.79
CA MET A 185 -3.29 1.11 7.43
C MET A 185 -2.48 -0.18 7.38
N PHE A 186 -1.52 -0.36 8.29
CA PHE A 186 -0.49 -1.39 8.11
C PHE A 186 -0.24 -2.27 9.34
N MET A 187 -0.78 -1.93 10.51
CA MET A 187 -0.48 -2.62 11.78
C MET A 187 -1.69 -3.33 12.38
N VAL A 188 -2.80 -3.44 11.63
CA VAL A 188 -4.02 -4.15 12.02
C VAL A 188 -4.17 -5.50 11.31
N GLY A 189 -3.13 -5.96 10.61
CA GLY A 189 -3.14 -7.16 9.79
C GLY A 189 -3.70 -6.92 8.39
N HIS A 190 -4.31 -7.96 7.81
CA HIS A 190 -4.96 -7.86 6.51
C HIS A 190 -6.23 -7.01 6.58
N LEU A 191 -6.46 -6.20 5.54
CA LEU A 191 -7.57 -5.26 5.50
C LEU A 191 -8.77 -5.91 4.82
N ALA A 192 -9.82 -6.15 5.60
CA ALA A 192 -11.11 -6.57 5.07
C ALA A 192 -11.76 -5.44 4.22
N PRO A 193 -12.73 -5.76 3.33
CA PRO A 193 -13.36 -4.76 2.46
C PRO A 193 -13.97 -3.57 3.23
N THR A 194 -14.62 -3.82 4.36
CA THR A 194 -15.20 -2.76 5.21
C THR A 194 -14.14 -1.82 5.78
N HIS A 195 -12.99 -2.35 6.18
CA HIS A 195 -11.88 -1.53 6.68
C HIS A 195 -11.26 -0.71 5.54
N CYS A 196 -11.16 -1.28 4.34
CA CYS A 196 -10.74 -0.56 3.14
C CYS A 196 -11.69 0.61 2.82
N LEU A 197 -13.01 0.39 2.95
CA LEU A 197 -14.01 1.45 2.79
C LEU A 197 -13.85 2.56 3.83
N MET A 198 -13.61 2.21 5.10
CA MET A 198 -13.37 3.20 6.16
C MET A 198 -12.13 4.04 5.87
N LEU A 199 -11.01 3.42 5.49
CA LEU A 199 -9.79 4.14 5.15
C LEU A 199 -9.97 5.01 3.89
N ALA A 200 -10.69 4.52 2.87
CA ALA A 200 -11.04 5.30 1.68
C ALA A 200 -11.89 6.53 2.05
N LEU A 201 -12.83 6.38 2.99
CA LEU A 201 -13.59 7.50 3.53
C LEU A 201 -12.68 8.47 4.28
N PHE A 202 -11.90 8.01 5.27
CA PHE A 202 -11.08 8.89 6.11
C PHE A 202 -10.05 9.68 5.32
N THR A 203 -9.49 9.08 4.27
CA THR A 203 -8.49 9.72 3.40
C THR A 203 -9.09 10.41 2.19
N GLY A 204 -10.41 10.65 2.18
CA GLY A 204 -11.07 11.44 1.13
C GLY A 204 -10.95 10.85 -0.27
N VAL A 205 -10.73 9.52 -0.37
CA VAL A 205 -10.79 8.79 -1.64
C VAL A 205 -12.24 8.78 -2.14
N ILE A 206 -13.18 8.65 -1.21
CA ILE A 206 -14.59 8.98 -1.40
C ILE A 206 -14.95 10.22 -0.57
N PRO A 207 -16.03 10.96 -0.89
CA PRO A 207 -16.38 12.21 -0.21
C PRO A 207 -16.53 12.04 1.31
N HIS A 208 -15.98 12.96 2.09
CA HIS A 208 -16.04 12.94 3.57
C HIS A 208 -17.45 13.11 4.14
N ASP A 209 -18.32 13.78 3.39
CA ASP A 209 -19.69 14.16 3.73
C ASP A 209 -20.75 13.21 3.14
N ILE A 210 -20.35 12.09 2.55
CA ILE A 210 -21.28 11.06 2.07
C ILE A 210 -22.27 10.65 3.16
N SER A 211 -23.54 10.48 2.81
CA SER A 211 -24.57 10.12 3.78
C SER A 211 -24.32 8.72 4.36
N LEU A 212 -24.62 8.52 5.65
CA LEU A 212 -24.59 7.20 6.28
C LEU A 212 -25.55 6.20 5.63
N HIS A 213 -26.63 6.70 5.01
CA HIS A 213 -27.55 5.87 4.24
C HIS A 213 -26.84 5.29 3.02
N ASP A 214 -26.18 6.13 2.21
CA ASP A 214 -25.45 5.69 1.02
C ASP A 214 -24.28 4.76 1.35
N LEU A 215 -23.59 4.97 2.49
CA LEU A 215 -22.54 4.06 2.94
C LEU A 215 -23.07 2.67 3.37
N LYS A 216 -24.31 2.60 3.86
CA LYS A 216 -24.93 1.32 4.25
C LYS A 216 -25.55 0.60 3.06
N ASP A 217 -26.10 1.37 2.12
CA ASP A 217 -26.71 0.87 0.89
C ASP A 217 -25.65 0.39 -0.11
N LYS A 218 -25.92 -0.75 -0.78
CA LYS A 218 -24.96 -1.35 -1.72
C LYS A 218 -24.79 -0.47 -2.95
N GLU A 219 -25.87 0.10 -3.47
CA GLU A 219 -25.82 0.95 -4.67
C GLU A 219 -25.18 2.31 -4.36
N GLY A 220 -25.51 2.91 -3.21
CA GLY A 220 -24.87 4.11 -2.68
C GLY A 220 -23.36 3.97 -2.58
N ARG A 221 -22.89 2.88 -1.94
CA ARG A 221 -21.45 2.56 -1.87
C ARG A 221 -20.82 2.40 -3.24
N ALA A 222 -21.47 1.66 -4.14
CA ALA A 222 -20.94 1.42 -5.48
C ALA A 222 -20.74 2.75 -6.23
N ARG A 223 -21.75 3.65 -6.22
CA ARG A 223 -21.64 4.98 -6.83
C ARG A 223 -20.49 5.79 -6.26
N ALA A 224 -20.32 5.80 -4.94
CA ALA A 224 -19.25 6.54 -4.28
C ALA A 224 -17.86 6.00 -4.65
N LEU A 225 -17.71 4.67 -4.71
CA LEU A 225 -16.46 4.01 -5.05
C LEU A 225 -16.13 4.10 -6.55
N ASP A 226 -17.14 4.14 -7.42
CA ASP A 226 -16.95 4.39 -8.85
C ASP A 226 -16.55 5.86 -9.11
N ALA A 227 -17.02 6.78 -8.27
CA ALA A 227 -16.61 8.18 -8.26
C ALA A 227 -15.35 8.43 -7.41
N ALA A 228 -14.66 7.39 -6.94
CA ALA A 228 -13.49 7.55 -6.08
C ALA A 228 -12.37 8.30 -6.80
N LEU A 229 -11.82 9.32 -6.14
CA LEU A 229 -10.79 10.20 -6.69
C LEU A 229 -9.51 10.12 -5.87
N VAL A 230 -8.52 9.43 -6.42
CA VAL A 230 -7.13 9.59 -6.01
C VAL A 230 -6.33 9.95 -7.26
N PRO A 231 -5.94 11.23 -7.42
CA PRO A 231 -5.12 11.64 -8.56
C PRO A 231 -3.87 10.77 -8.69
N THR A 232 -3.44 10.53 -9.92
CA THR A 232 -2.07 10.08 -10.15
C THR A 232 -1.15 11.22 -9.73
N GLU A 233 -0.20 10.93 -8.86
CA GLU A 233 0.68 11.95 -8.32
C GLU A 233 1.93 12.07 -9.21
N VAL A 234 2.42 13.30 -9.38
CA VAL A 234 3.63 13.56 -10.17
C VAL A 234 4.87 13.07 -9.43
N ASP A 235 4.84 13.14 -8.09
CA ASP A 235 5.90 12.66 -7.22
C ASP A 235 5.85 11.14 -7.05
N ALA A 236 6.95 10.47 -7.41
CA ALA A 236 7.04 9.00 -7.40
C ALA A 236 6.92 8.40 -6.00
N ASP A 237 7.29 9.14 -4.95
CA ASP A 237 7.16 8.65 -3.58
C ASP A 237 5.72 8.75 -3.07
N THR A 238 5.05 9.88 -3.34
CA THR A 238 3.63 10.06 -3.05
C THR A 238 2.76 9.05 -3.82
N GLU A 239 3.11 8.75 -5.08
CA GLU A 239 2.38 7.80 -5.93
C GLU A 239 2.32 6.39 -5.31
N GLN A 240 3.29 5.97 -4.49
CA GLN A 240 3.26 4.66 -3.82
C GLN A 240 2.09 4.56 -2.83
N LEU A 241 1.86 5.60 -2.01
CA LEU A 241 0.72 5.67 -1.09
C LEU A 241 -0.58 6.00 -1.83
N ALA A 242 -0.57 6.86 -2.85
CA ALA A 242 -1.74 7.11 -3.67
C ALA A 242 -2.25 5.83 -4.35
N ALA A 243 -1.35 4.98 -4.84
CA ALA A 243 -1.68 3.66 -5.38
C ALA A 243 -2.27 2.72 -4.33
N PHE A 244 -1.79 2.78 -3.08
CA PHE A 244 -2.36 2.03 -1.98
C PHE A 244 -3.80 2.49 -1.71
N LEU A 245 -4.05 3.81 -1.62
CA LEU A 245 -5.39 4.36 -1.44
C LEU A 245 -6.36 3.96 -2.57
N ARG A 246 -5.91 3.96 -3.83
CA ARG A 246 -6.69 3.42 -4.96
C ARG A 246 -7.02 1.94 -4.77
N THR A 247 -6.05 1.17 -4.29
CA THR A 247 -6.24 -0.27 -4.03
C THR A 247 -7.30 -0.49 -2.95
N LEU A 248 -7.36 0.35 -1.92
CA LEU A 248 -8.41 0.29 -0.89
C LEU A 248 -9.81 0.52 -1.49
N ALA A 249 -9.97 1.51 -2.36
CA ALA A 249 -11.25 1.75 -3.03
C ALA A 249 -11.67 0.57 -3.92
N VAL A 250 -10.71 0.02 -4.68
CA VAL A 250 -10.98 -1.17 -5.51
C VAL A 250 -11.33 -2.39 -4.66
N ALA A 251 -10.62 -2.61 -3.55
CA ALA A 251 -10.87 -3.69 -2.60
C ALA A 251 -12.28 -3.59 -2.01
N ALA A 252 -12.66 -2.40 -1.55
CA ALA A 252 -14.00 -2.12 -1.04
C ALA A 252 -15.09 -2.37 -2.11
N ARG A 253 -14.84 -1.94 -3.36
CA ARG A 253 -15.78 -2.08 -4.48
C ARG A 253 -16.00 -3.53 -4.88
N LEU A 254 -14.94 -4.32 -4.88
CA LEU A 254 -14.95 -5.72 -5.32
C LEU A 254 -15.11 -6.71 -4.15
N GLU A 255 -15.43 -6.21 -2.96
CA GLU A 255 -15.58 -7.00 -1.74
C GLU A 255 -14.38 -7.95 -1.49
N SER A 256 -13.18 -7.48 -1.83
CA SER A 256 -11.92 -8.24 -1.74
C SER A 256 -11.02 -7.68 -0.64
N SER A 257 -10.21 -8.54 -0.02
CA SER A 257 -9.26 -8.11 1.02
C SER A 257 -7.95 -7.58 0.43
N VAL A 258 -7.29 -6.69 1.16
CA VAL A 258 -5.89 -6.31 0.90
C VAL A 258 -5.01 -7.01 1.92
N LEU A 259 -4.11 -7.87 1.46
CA LEU A 259 -3.14 -8.52 2.33
C LEU A 259 -1.91 -7.63 2.42
N ILE A 260 -1.48 -7.37 3.65
CA ILE A 260 -0.27 -6.61 3.98
C ILE A 260 0.77 -7.60 4.49
N ASP A 261 1.96 -7.56 3.88
CA ASP A 261 3.17 -8.24 4.30
C ASP A 261 4.11 -7.15 4.86
N GLY A 262 4.23 -7.13 6.19
CA GLY A 262 4.90 -6.09 6.96
C GLY A 262 5.84 -6.69 8.00
#